data_AF-A0A6A5W8Z2-F1
#
_entry.id   AF-A0A6A5W8Z2-F1
#
_cell.length_a   1.000
_cell.length_b   1.000
_cell.length_c   1.000
_cell.angle_alpha   90.00
_cell.angle_beta   90.00
_cell.angle_gamma   90.00
#
_symmetry.space_group_name_H-M   'P 1'
#
loop_
_entity.id
_entity.type
_entity.pdbx_description
1 polymer ?
#
loop_
_entity_poly.entity_id
_entity_poly.type
_entity_poly.pdbx_seq_one_letter_code
_entity_poly.pdbx_strand_id
1 'polypeptide(L)'
;MIDYAITLEPLLFSEHQVLTRLAASPRPLQRTINPSDYSPLCYNPVAISIETKSPDGGKENGEVQLSVWAMAYFNRLRTLTQDPVPITLPLVLVSDEHWKLMFAHDTEDSIQIIDAVDFGDTGDIIGCYKILVALRLLCRWAEDTFLGWFTDEVLKPE
;
A
#
# COMPACT_ATOMS: atom_id res chain seq x y z
N MET A 1 4.38 -4.46 -10.01
CA MET A 1 2.93 -4.27 -9.83
C MET A 1 2.51 -5.24 -8.74
N ILE A 2 1.51 -4.90 -7.94
CA ILE A 2 0.99 -5.78 -6.88
C ILE A 2 -0.20 -6.59 -7.41
N ASP A 3 -0.41 -7.77 -6.84
CA ASP A 3 -1.52 -8.66 -7.23
C ASP A 3 -2.86 -8.17 -6.67
N TYR A 4 -2.89 -7.77 -5.39
CA TYR A 4 -4.09 -7.25 -4.73
C TYR A 4 -3.79 -5.98 -3.93
N ALA A 5 -4.83 -5.16 -3.76
CA ALA A 5 -4.76 -3.93 -3.00
C ALA A 5 -6.00 -3.78 -2.11
N ILE A 6 -5.79 -3.34 -0.87
CA ILE A 6 -6.88 -2.76 -0.08
C ILE A 6 -6.81 -1.26 -0.32
N THR A 7 -7.88 -0.74 -0.90
CA THR A 7 -8.06 0.69 -1.17
C THR A 7 -9.15 1.24 -0.27
N LEU A 8 -9.07 2.53 0.00
CA LEU A 8 -10.14 3.24 0.68
C LEU A 8 -11.35 3.35 -0.26
N GLU A 9 -12.54 3.02 0.23
CA GLU A 9 -13.76 3.11 -0.57
C GLU A 9 -14.14 4.60 -0.84
N PRO A 10 -14.77 4.93 -1.98
CA PRO A 10 -15.18 6.31 -2.31
C PRO A 10 -16.10 7.00 -1.28
N LEU A 11 -16.66 6.25 -0.33
CA LEU A 11 -17.42 6.81 0.79
C LEU A 11 -16.53 7.54 1.81
N LEU A 12 -15.22 7.28 1.79
CA LEU A 12 -14.25 7.84 2.74
C LEU A 12 -13.54 9.09 2.19
N PHE A 13 -13.43 9.24 0.87
CA PHE A 13 -12.92 10.44 0.19
C PHE A 13 -13.44 10.50 -1.26
N SER A 14 -13.61 11.70 -1.81
CA SER A 14 -14.14 11.85 -3.17
C SER A 14 -13.04 11.72 -4.23
N GLU A 15 -13.32 11.01 -5.33
CA GLU A 15 -12.43 10.97 -6.50
C GLU A 15 -12.10 12.39 -7.01
N HIS A 16 -13.05 13.32 -6.89
CA HIS A 16 -12.86 14.73 -7.24
C HIS A 16 -11.71 15.39 -6.45
N GLN A 17 -11.53 15.07 -5.16
CA GLN A 17 -10.40 15.60 -4.37
C GLN A 17 -9.06 15.09 -4.93
N VAL A 18 -8.99 13.80 -5.29
CA VAL A 18 -7.80 13.21 -5.91
C VAL A 18 -7.48 13.89 -7.25
N LEU A 19 -8.49 14.04 -8.12
CA LEU A 19 -8.34 14.70 -9.42
C LEU A 19 -7.89 16.16 -9.27
N THR A 20 -8.48 16.89 -8.32
CA THR A 20 -8.12 18.29 -8.04
C THR A 20 -6.68 18.39 -7.57
N ARG A 21 -6.26 17.52 -6.65
CA ARG A 21 -4.87 17.48 -6.14
C ARG A 21 -3.88 17.17 -7.25
N LEU A 22 -4.18 16.20 -8.10
CA LEU A 22 -3.33 15.82 -9.23
C LEU A 22 -3.22 16.95 -10.27
N ALA A 23 -4.32 17.66 -10.53
CA ALA A 23 -4.34 18.80 -11.45
C ALA A 23 -3.59 20.03 -10.91
N ALA A 24 -3.59 20.24 -9.60
CA ALA A 24 -2.88 21.34 -8.94
C ALA A 24 -1.35 21.12 -8.88
N SER A 25 -0.87 19.91 -9.16
CA SER A 25 0.54 19.59 -8.99
C SER A 25 1.41 20.26 -10.07
N PRO A 26 2.45 21.05 -9.71
CA PRO A 26 3.16 21.95 -10.63
C PRO A 26 4.10 21.25 -11.63
N ARG A 27 4.32 19.94 -11.49
CA ARG A 27 5.14 19.14 -12.42
C ARG A 27 4.20 18.45 -13.41
N PRO A 28 4.63 18.16 -14.66
CA PRO A 28 3.89 17.28 -15.57
C PRO A 28 3.90 15.85 -15.00
N LEU A 29 3.15 15.62 -13.93
CA LEU A 29 3.05 14.34 -13.28
C LEU A 29 2.13 13.43 -14.09
N GLN A 30 2.42 12.14 -14.01
CA GLN A 30 1.45 11.10 -14.33
C GLN A 30 0.15 11.40 -13.54
N ARG A 31 -0.99 11.28 -14.21
CA ARG A 31 -2.32 11.58 -13.65
C ARG A 31 -2.80 10.46 -12.71
N THR A 32 -1.93 9.98 -11.83
CA THR A 32 -2.19 8.81 -10.98
C THR A 32 -1.78 9.09 -9.54
N ILE A 33 -2.56 8.63 -8.57
CA ILE A 33 -2.25 8.78 -7.16
C ILE A 33 -1.23 7.73 -6.67
N ASN A 34 -1.22 6.59 -7.36
CA ASN A 34 -0.33 5.45 -7.13
C ASN A 34 0.76 5.38 -8.21
N PRO A 35 1.82 4.55 -8.04
CA PRO A 35 2.86 4.33 -9.06
C PRO A 35 2.39 3.37 -10.17
N SER A 36 1.14 3.49 -10.62
CA SER A 36 0.55 2.68 -11.69
C SER A 36 -0.52 3.49 -12.43
N ASP A 37 -0.61 3.27 -13.74
CA ASP A 37 -1.64 3.76 -14.66
C ASP A 37 -2.77 2.75 -14.90
N TYR A 38 -2.79 1.66 -14.13
CA TYR A 38 -3.91 0.72 -14.14
C TYR A 38 -5.17 1.44 -13.67
N SER A 39 -6.15 1.58 -14.57
CA SER A 39 -7.34 2.42 -14.38
C SER A 39 -8.01 2.28 -12.99
N PRO A 40 -8.26 1.06 -12.46
CA PRO A 40 -8.83 0.88 -11.11
C PRO A 40 -7.98 1.45 -9.97
N LEU A 41 -6.68 1.67 -10.17
CA LEU A 41 -5.76 2.21 -9.17
C LEU A 41 -5.31 3.64 -9.49
N CYS A 42 -5.70 4.24 -10.62
CA CYS A 42 -5.26 5.60 -10.95
C CYS A 42 -5.68 6.62 -9.89
N TYR A 43 -6.88 6.47 -9.32
CA TYR A 43 -7.45 7.44 -8.39
C TYR A 43 -7.84 6.87 -7.02
N ASN A 44 -7.61 5.56 -6.80
CA ASN A 44 -7.94 4.88 -5.56
C ASN A 44 -6.65 4.62 -4.75
N PRO A 45 -6.36 5.39 -3.69
CA PRO A 45 -5.14 5.24 -2.90
C PRO A 45 -5.03 3.83 -2.33
N VAL A 46 -3.87 3.21 -2.54
CA VAL A 46 -3.59 1.87 -1.99
C VAL A 46 -3.14 2.01 -0.54
N ALA A 47 -3.99 1.62 0.40
CA ALA A 47 -3.65 1.62 1.82
C ALA A 47 -2.79 0.41 2.19
N ILE A 48 -3.13 -0.79 1.67
CA ILE A 48 -2.37 -2.02 1.88
C ILE A 48 -2.08 -2.68 0.54
N SER A 49 -0.81 -3.00 0.32
CA SER A 49 -0.34 -3.72 -0.86
C SER A 49 -0.17 -5.21 -0.55
N ILE A 50 -0.68 -6.08 -1.42
CA ILE A 50 -0.63 -7.53 -1.24
C ILE A 50 0.01 -8.17 -2.47
N GLU A 51 1.06 -8.95 -2.24
CA GLU A 51 1.73 -9.75 -3.26
C GLU A 51 1.50 -11.23 -3.01
N THR A 52 1.23 -11.99 -4.06
CA THR A 52 1.05 -13.44 -3.98
C THR A 52 2.12 -14.18 -4.76
N LYS A 53 2.54 -15.34 -4.26
CA LYS A 53 3.49 -16.21 -4.94
C LYS A 53 2.98 -17.64 -4.93
N SER A 54 2.97 -18.24 -6.13
CA SER A 54 2.66 -19.64 -6.29
C SER A 54 3.83 -20.52 -5.82
N PRO A 55 3.56 -21.76 -5.35
CA PRO A 55 4.59 -22.71 -4.95
C PRO A 55 5.60 -23.01 -6.07
N ASP A 56 5.11 -23.04 -7.32
CA ASP A 56 5.89 -23.30 -8.54
C ASP A 56 6.38 -22.01 -9.24
N GLY A 57 6.15 -20.84 -8.63
CA GLY A 57 6.46 -19.54 -9.19
C GLY A 57 7.96 -19.38 -9.47
N GLY A 58 8.30 -18.80 -10.63
CA GLY A 58 9.69 -18.60 -11.05
C GLY A 58 10.55 -17.85 -10.02
N LYS A 59 11.87 -17.91 -10.19
CA LYS A 59 12.94 -17.47 -9.25
C LYS A 59 12.81 -16.08 -8.60
N GLU A 60 11.85 -15.25 -8.96
CA GLU A 60 11.66 -13.92 -8.37
C GLU A 60 10.98 -14.01 -7.00
N ASN A 61 11.75 -13.63 -5.96
CA ASN A 61 11.27 -13.56 -4.58
C ASN A 61 10.16 -12.49 -4.48
N GLY A 62 8.97 -12.88 -3.99
CA GLY A 62 7.84 -11.96 -3.80
C GLY A 62 8.15 -10.79 -2.88
N GLU A 63 9.05 -10.97 -1.91
CA GLU A 63 9.56 -9.86 -1.09
C GLU A 63 10.22 -8.77 -1.94
N VAL A 64 10.96 -9.14 -2.99
CA VAL A 64 11.63 -8.18 -3.89
C VAL A 64 10.59 -7.40 -4.70
N GLN A 65 9.60 -8.08 -5.27
CA GLN A 65 8.56 -7.41 -6.07
C GLN A 65 7.73 -6.46 -5.20
N LEU A 66 7.33 -6.90 -4.01
CA LEU A 66 6.59 -6.09 -3.05
C LEU A 66 7.43 -4.89 -2.55
N SER A 67 8.74 -5.07 -2.34
CA SER A 67 9.67 -4.00 -1.99
C SER A 67 9.81 -2.96 -3.11
N VAL A 68 9.98 -3.41 -4.36
CA VAL A 68 10.06 -2.51 -5.53
C VAL A 68 8.79 -1.67 -5.66
N TRP A 69 7.62 -2.27 -5.46
CA TRP A 69 6.36 -1.55 -5.44
C TRP A 69 6.30 -0.52 -4.30
N ALA A 70 6.63 -0.92 -3.07
CA ALA A 70 6.62 -0.02 -1.92
C ALA A 70 7.56 1.19 -2.13
N MET A 71 8.75 0.95 -2.69
CA MET A 71 9.69 2.02 -3.05
C MET A 71 9.11 2.96 -4.10
N ALA A 72 8.50 2.42 -5.16
CA ALA A 72 7.84 3.22 -6.18
C ALA A 72 6.68 4.04 -5.59
N TYR A 73 5.96 3.48 -4.62
CA TYR A 73 4.84 4.15 -4.00
C TYR A 73 5.29 5.31 -3.10
N PHE A 74 6.30 5.11 -2.24
CA PHE A 74 6.88 6.18 -1.46
C PHE A 74 7.47 7.28 -2.35
N ASN A 75 8.20 6.93 -3.41
CA ASN A 75 8.67 7.92 -4.37
C ASN A 75 7.52 8.70 -5.02
N ARG A 76 6.38 8.07 -5.28
CA ARG A 76 5.19 8.78 -5.75
C ARG A 76 4.65 9.72 -4.68
N LEU A 77 4.50 9.26 -3.43
CA LEU A 77 4.01 10.06 -2.31
C LEU A 77 4.90 11.27 -2.00
N ARG A 78 6.23 11.14 -2.12
CA ARG A 78 7.18 12.27 -2.03
C ARG A 78 6.91 13.37 -3.05
N THR A 79 6.43 13.03 -4.24
CA THR A 79 6.06 14.04 -5.26
C THR A 79 4.74 14.75 -4.97
N LEU A 80 3.95 14.23 -4.02
CA LEU A 80 2.63 14.73 -3.67
C LEU A 80 2.59 15.34 -2.26
N THR A 81 3.62 15.11 -1.45
CA THR A 81 3.71 15.52 -0.04
C THR A 81 5.10 16.05 0.28
N GLN A 82 5.65 15.70 1.44
CA GLN A 82 7.00 15.99 1.87
C GLN A 82 7.93 14.76 1.72
N ASP A 83 9.23 14.98 1.92
CA ASP A 83 10.27 13.96 1.94
C ASP A 83 11.07 14.10 3.26
N PRO A 84 11.10 13.07 4.13
CA PRO A 84 10.47 11.76 3.99
C PRO A 84 8.95 11.77 4.22
N VAL A 85 8.27 10.76 3.69
CA VAL A 85 6.82 10.60 3.83
C VAL A 85 6.49 10.09 5.25
N PRO A 86 5.66 10.80 6.04
CA PRO A 86 5.50 10.52 7.47
C PRO A 86 4.44 9.44 7.75
N ILE A 87 4.55 8.27 7.10
CA ILE A 87 3.70 7.10 7.37
C ILE A 87 4.47 5.80 7.19
N THR A 88 4.12 4.78 7.98
CA THR A 88 4.57 3.41 7.77
C THR A 88 3.46 2.63 7.10
N LEU A 89 3.73 2.06 5.92
CA LEU A 89 2.75 1.32 5.13
C LEU A 89 2.86 -0.18 5.41
N PRO A 90 1.76 -0.87 5.78
CA PRO A 90 1.73 -2.32 5.86
C PRO A 90 1.72 -2.94 4.47
N LEU A 91 2.42 -4.06 4.36
CA LEU A 91 2.55 -4.86 3.16
C LEU A 91 2.24 -6.31 3.51
N VAL A 92 1.50 -7.02 2.66
CA VAL A 92 1.16 -8.43 2.89
C VAL A 92 1.81 -9.28 1.80
N LEU A 93 2.55 -10.29 2.22
CA LEU A 93 3.08 -11.31 1.32
C LEU A 93 2.35 -12.63 1.59
N VAL A 94 1.78 -13.21 0.54
CA VAL A 94 1.17 -14.54 0.59
C VAL A 94 2.02 -15.48 -0.25
N SER A 95 2.63 -16.47 0.39
CA SER A 95 3.45 -17.48 -0.27
C SER A 95 2.89 -18.86 0.05
N ASP A 96 2.36 -19.54 -0.96
CA ASP A 96 1.61 -20.79 -0.77
C ASP A 96 0.46 -20.60 0.24
N GLU A 97 0.47 -21.31 1.37
CA GLU A 97 -0.51 -21.17 2.44
C GLU A 97 -0.14 -20.13 3.50
N HIS A 98 1.08 -19.59 3.47
CA HIS A 98 1.61 -18.72 4.52
C HIS A 98 1.37 -17.23 4.26
N TRP A 99 0.92 -16.52 5.28
CA TRP A 99 0.64 -15.08 5.24
C TRP A 99 1.58 -14.32 6.17
N LYS A 100 2.36 -13.41 5.58
CA LYS A 100 3.36 -12.60 6.26
C LYS A 100 3.01 -11.13 6.17
N LEU A 101 3.13 -10.41 7.29
CA LEU A 101 3.05 -8.96 7.38
C LEU A 101 4.46 -8.39 7.35
N MET A 102 4.66 -7.42 6.47
CA MET A 102 5.85 -6.60 6.38
C MET A 102 5.46 -5.12 6.50
N PHE A 103 6.43 -4.26 6.75
CA PHE A 103 6.21 -2.81 6.75
C PHE A 103 7.21 -2.12 5.84
N ALA A 104 6.78 -1.03 5.22
CA ALA A 104 7.66 -0.10 4.55
C ALA A 104 7.61 1.26 5.25
N HIS A 105 8.77 1.83 5.53
CA HIS A 105 8.89 3.10 6.23
C HIS A 105 9.93 3.97 5.52
N ASP A 106 9.55 5.22 5.25
CA ASP A 106 10.43 6.19 4.60
C ASP A 106 11.24 6.96 5.66
N THR A 107 12.56 6.96 5.50
CA THR A 107 13.51 7.66 6.36
C THR A 107 14.25 8.72 5.54
N GLU A 108 15.02 9.60 6.20
CA GLU A 108 15.82 10.62 5.51
C GLU A 108 16.81 10.02 4.49
N ASP A 109 17.35 8.83 4.79
CA ASP A 109 18.39 8.20 3.97
C ASP A 109 17.84 7.16 2.98
N SER A 110 16.73 6.49 3.32
CA SER A 110 16.26 5.31 2.57
C SER A 110 14.83 4.92 2.89
N ILE A 111 14.23 4.12 2.01
CA ILE A 111 12.97 3.41 2.28
C ILE A 111 13.33 2.03 2.84
N GLN A 112 12.96 1.79 4.09
CA GLN A 112 13.24 0.54 4.78
C GLN A 112 12.08 -0.44 4.64
N ILE A 113 12.40 -1.71 4.36
CA ILE A 113 11.45 -2.82 4.36
C ILE A 113 11.73 -3.68 5.59
N ILE A 114 10.72 -3.86 6.43
CA ILE A 114 10.81 -4.57 7.70
C ILE A 114 10.00 -5.86 7.57
N ASP A 115 10.67 -7.01 7.68
CA ASP A 115 10.00 -8.30 7.88
C ASP A 115 9.50 -8.35 9.33
N ALA A 116 8.18 -8.41 9.52
CA ALA A 116 7.57 -8.21 10.83
C ALA A 116 7.07 -9.52 11.46
N VAL A 117 6.06 -10.16 10.85
CA VAL A 117 5.42 -11.33 11.47
C VAL A 117 4.66 -12.20 10.47
N ASP A 118 4.81 -13.52 10.61
CA ASP A 118 3.90 -14.50 10.02
C ASP A 118 2.61 -14.55 10.86
N PHE A 119 1.48 -14.14 10.27
CA PHE A 119 0.25 -13.93 11.02
C PHE A 119 -0.83 -14.97 10.72
N GLY A 120 -0.62 -15.89 9.79
CA GLY A 120 -1.52 -17.02 9.61
C GLY A 120 -1.19 -17.92 8.43
N ASP A 121 -1.99 -18.96 8.32
CA ASP A 121 -1.79 -20.08 7.43
C ASP A 121 -3.15 -20.59 6.92
N THR A 122 -3.30 -20.86 5.62
CA THR A 122 -4.56 -21.34 5.04
C THR A 122 -4.73 -22.86 5.01
N GLY A 123 -3.70 -23.64 5.33
CA GLY A 123 -3.75 -25.09 5.53
C GLY A 123 -4.37 -25.50 6.86
N ASP A 124 -4.46 -24.57 7.81
CA ASP A 124 -5.10 -24.75 9.11
C ASP A 124 -6.31 -23.81 9.32
N ILE A 125 -7.39 -24.32 9.89
CA ILE A 125 -8.61 -23.53 10.15
C ILE A 125 -8.37 -22.44 11.20
N ILE A 126 -7.53 -22.70 12.22
CA ILE A 126 -7.17 -21.66 13.20
C ILE A 126 -6.29 -20.61 12.54
N GLY A 127 -5.36 -21.02 11.66
CA GLY A 127 -4.62 -20.14 10.76
C GLY A 127 -5.53 -19.22 9.94
N CYS A 128 -6.56 -19.77 9.29
CA CYS A 128 -7.57 -19.00 8.55
C CYS A 128 -8.26 -17.94 9.41
N TYR A 129 -8.63 -18.27 10.66
CA TYR A 129 -9.23 -17.30 11.57
C TYR A 129 -8.24 -16.20 11.98
N LYS A 130 -6.95 -16.51 12.15
CA LYS A 130 -5.93 -15.48 12.41
C LYS A 130 -5.77 -14.54 11.23
N ILE A 131 -5.74 -15.06 10.00
CA ILE A 131 -5.72 -14.25 8.76
C ILE A 131 -6.91 -13.29 8.74
N LEU A 132 -8.12 -13.79 8.99
CA LEU A 132 -9.33 -12.96 9.01
C LEU A 132 -9.24 -11.82 10.04
N VAL A 133 -8.73 -12.10 11.25
CA VAL A 133 -8.55 -11.08 12.29
C VAL A 133 -7.49 -10.06 11.89
N ALA A 134 -6.37 -10.49 11.33
CA ALA A 134 -5.30 -9.62 10.85
C ALA A 134 -5.78 -8.70 9.72
N LEU A 135 -6.49 -9.22 8.72
CA LEU A 135 -7.06 -8.41 7.64
C LEU A 135 -8.04 -7.36 8.19
N ARG A 136 -8.88 -7.72 9.18
CA ARG A 136 -9.76 -6.75 9.86
C ARG A 136 -9.00 -5.68 10.65
N LEU A 137 -7.82 -6.00 11.18
CA LEU A 137 -6.94 -5.01 11.82
C LEU A 137 -6.34 -4.06 10.78
N LEU A 138 -5.90 -4.58 9.63
CA LEU A 138 -5.38 -3.78 8.53
C LEU A 138 -6.43 -2.84 7.94
N CYS A 139 -7.67 -3.30 7.75
CA CYS A 139 -8.77 -2.42 7.32
C CYS A 139 -9.05 -1.30 8.32
N ARG A 140 -9.10 -1.62 9.63
CA ARG A 140 -9.24 -0.59 10.66
C ARG A 140 -8.09 0.41 10.66
N TRP A 141 -6.85 -0.05 10.50
CA TRP A 141 -5.72 0.86 10.35
C TRP A 141 -5.85 1.76 9.12
N ALA A 142 -6.37 1.24 8.00
CA ALA A 142 -6.61 2.04 6.80
C ALA A 142 -7.62 3.17 7.09
N GLU A 143 -8.70 2.87 7.78
CA GLU A 143 -9.75 3.83 8.15
C GLU A 143 -9.30 4.82 9.23
N ASP A 144 -8.69 4.33 10.31
CA ASP A 144 -8.37 5.13 11.51
C ASP A 144 -7.09 5.95 11.36
N THR A 145 -6.14 5.50 10.53
CA THR A 145 -4.80 6.11 10.41
C THR A 145 -4.50 6.56 8.99
N PHE A 146 -4.56 5.66 8.01
CA PHE A 146 -4.15 5.98 6.64
C PHE A 146 -5.06 7.05 6.01
N LEU A 147 -6.38 6.96 6.19
CA LEU A 147 -7.34 7.94 5.66
C LEU A 147 -7.09 9.36 6.18
N GLY A 148 -6.93 9.52 7.49
CA GLY A 148 -6.66 10.80 8.12
C GLY A 148 -5.38 11.41 7.59
N TRP A 149 -4.28 10.64 7.64
CA TRP A 149 -2.99 11.06 7.09
C TRP A 149 -3.08 11.41 5.60
N PHE A 150 -3.72 10.57 4.79
CA PHE A 150 -3.81 10.76 3.35
C PHE A 150 -4.61 12.03 2.99
N THR A 151 -5.69 12.28 3.72
CA THR A 151 -6.51 13.50 3.55
C THR A 151 -5.72 14.74 3.96
N ASP A 152 -4.98 14.65 5.06
CA ASP A 152 -4.29 15.80 5.64
C ASP A 152 -2.97 16.16 4.98
N GLU A 153 -2.23 15.17 4.47
CA GLU A 153 -0.88 15.36 3.95
C GLU A 153 -0.80 15.20 2.43
N VAL A 154 -1.65 14.36 1.83
CA VAL A 154 -1.61 14.07 0.37
C VAL A 154 -2.63 14.89 -0.40
N LEU A 155 -3.87 14.98 0.08
CA LEU A 155 -4.96 15.62 -0.66
C LEU A 155 -5.03 17.14 -0.50
N LYS A 156 -4.37 17.74 0.50
CA LYS A 156 -4.38 19.19 0.67
C LYS A 156 -3.66 19.88 -0.50
N PRO A 157 -4.28 20.89 -1.14
CA PRO A 157 -3.56 21.80 -2.02
C PRO A 157 -2.54 22.62 -1.21
N GLU A 158 -1.40 22.96 -1.83
CA GLU A 158 -0.46 23.96 -1.30
C GLU A 158 -1.13 25.33 -1.11
#